data_AF-A0A9E4ZC85-F1
#
_entry.id   AF-A0A9E4ZC85-F1
#
_cell.length_a   1.000
_cell.length_b   1.000
_cell.length_c   1.000
_cell.angle_alpha   90.00
_cell.angle_beta   90.00
_cell.angle_gamma   90.00
#
_symmetry.space_group_name_H-M   'P 1'
#
loop_
_entity.id
_entity.type
_entity.pdbx_description
1 polymer ?
#
loop_
_entity_poly.entity_id
_entity_poly.type
_entity_poly.pdbx_seq_one_letter_code
_entity_poly.pdbx_strand_id
1 'polypeptide(L)' 'EGATGRFIEVTSGNQIVWEYINPLMADSGRLAGGSSSGRANSVFRAHRFAPDDPALEGRDLDPALYANLNRILGVS' A
#
# COMPACT_ATOMS: atom_id res chain seq x y z
N GLU A 1 -8.00 5.49 -3.06
CA GLU A 1 -8.77 4.99 -4.22
C GLU A 1 -8.12 3.69 -4.69
N GLY A 2 -8.89 2.63 -4.94
CA GLY A 2 -8.32 1.31 -5.30
C GLY A 2 -7.75 1.24 -6.73
N ALA A 3 -8.39 1.89 -7.70
CA ALA A 3 -8.00 1.81 -9.11
C ALA A 3 -6.62 2.42 -9.39
N THR A 4 -6.26 3.48 -8.66
CA THR A 4 -4.98 4.21 -8.80
C THR A 4 -3.89 3.70 -7.85
N GLY A 5 -4.19 2.68 -7.02
CA GLY A 5 -3.26 2.17 -6.01
C GLY A 5 -2.83 3.22 -4.97
N ARG A 6 -3.62 4.30 -4.83
CA ARG A 6 -3.31 5.46 -3.97
C ARG A 6 -4.04 5.36 -2.65
N PHE A 7 -3.27 5.42 -1.57
CA PHE A 7 -3.74 5.42 -0.19
C PHE A 7 -3.36 6.73 0.46
N ILE A 8 -4.28 7.30 1.23
CA ILE A 8 -4.04 8.53 1.99
C ILE A 8 -4.62 8.36 3.39
N GLU A 9 -3.93 8.92 4.38
CA GLU A 9 -4.47 9.17 5.71
C GLU A 9 -4.80 10.66 5.80
N VAL A 10 -6.01 10.98 6.26
CA VAL A 10 -6.50 12.35 6.39
C VAL A 10 -6.91 12.66 7.82
N THR A 11 -6.67 13.89 8.26
CA THR A 11 -7.21 14.40 9.53
C THR A 11 -8.69 14.73 9.39
N SER A 12 -9.37 14.97 10.52
CA SER A 12 -10.74 15.51 10.55
C SER A 12 -10.87 16.89 9.88
N GLY A 13 -9.76 17.64 9.76
CA GLY A 13 -9.66 18.91 9.03
C GLY A 13 -9.33 18.76 7.56
N ASN A 14 -9.50 17.56 6.98
CA ASN A 14 -9.26 17.24 5.57
C ASN A 14 -7.81 17.46 5.10
N GLN A 15 -6.83 17.38 6.01
CA GLN A 15 -5.41 17.45 5.66
C GLN A 15 -4.86 16.05 5.43
N ILE A 16 -4.18 15.81 4.31
CA ILE A 16 -3.45 14.56 4.06
C ILE A 16 -2.19 14.58 4.94
N VAL A 17 -2.07 13.60 5.84
CA VAL A 17 -0.91 13.45 6.75
C VAL A 17 -0.01 12.27 6.39
N TRP A 18 -0.49 11.39 5.51
CA TRP A 18 0.29 10.31 4.94
C TRP A 18 -0.26 9.96 3.56
N GLU A 19 0.63 9.61 2.64
CA GLU A 19 0.29 9.20 1.29
C GLU A 19 1.21 8.07 0.84
N TYR A 20 0.63 7.07 0.18
CA TYR A 20 1.36 5.98 -0.44
C TYR A 20 0.74 5.62 -1.78
N ILE A 21 1.59 5.44 -2.78
CA ILE A 21 1.21 4.94 -4.10
C ILE A 21 1.87 3.59 -4.28
N ASN A 22 1.08 2.54 -4.50
CA ASN A 22 1.60 1.21 -4.78
C ASN A 22 2.55 1.25 -6.00
N PRO A 23 3.86 0.96 -5.83
CA PRO A 23 4.83 1.01 -6.92
C PRO A 23 4.77 -0.24 -7.81
N LEU A 24 4.05 -1.28 -7.39
CA LEU A 24 3.98 -2.55 -8.09
C LEU A 24 2.94 -2.51 -9.21
N MET A 25 3.45 -2.48 -10.44
CA MET A 25 2.68 -2.51 -11.67
C MET A 25 2.55 -3.94 -12.20
N ALA A 26 1.34 -4.46 -12.33
CA ALA A 26 1.05 -5.79 -12.85
C ALA A 26 0.15 -5.73 -14.10
N ASP A 27 0.16 -6.77 -14.93
CA ASP A 27 -0.65 -6.79 -16.16
C ASP A 27 -2.14 -6.74 -15.83
N SER A 28 -2.82 -5.71 -16.33
CA SER A 28 -4.23 -5.43 -16.00
C SER A 28 -5.19 -6.47 -16.59
N GLY A 29 -4.78 -7.16 -17.66
CA GLY A 29 -5.59 -8.22 -18.30
C GLY A 29 -5.85 -9.45 -17.42
N ARG A 30 -5.12 -9.60 -16.30
CA ARG A 30 -5.31 -10.71 -15.34
C ARG A 30 -5.89 -10.26 -13.99
N LEU A 31 -6.03 -8.96 -13.75
CA LEU A 31 -6.44 -8.39 -12.48
C LEU A 31 -7.73 -7.58 -12.67
N ALA A 32 -8.86 -8.22 -12.39
CA ALA A 32 -10.19 -7.61 -12.23
C ALA A 32 -10.68 -6.69 -13.37
N GLY A 33 -11.23 -7.28 -14.44
CA GLY A 33 -12.31 -6.67 -15.24
C GLY A 33 -11.99 -5.48 -16.15
N GLY A 34 -10.71 -5.15 -16.39
CA GLY A 34 -10.30 -4.03 -17.26
C GLY A 34 -9.75 -4.48 -18.63
N SER A 35 -10.05 -3.68 -19.66
CA SER A 35 -9.68 -3.87 -21.09
C SER A 35 -8.24 -4.37 -21.31
N SER A 36 -8.10 -5.26 -22.30
CA SER A 36 -6.86 -5.89 -22.73
C SER A 36 -5.87 -4.89 -23.31
N SER A 37 -5.12 -4.18 -22.47
CA SER A 37 -3.73 -3.72 -22.71
C SER A 37 -3.32 -2.69 -21.65
N GLY A 38 -2.34 -3.04 -20.81
CA GLY A 38 -1.72 -2.11 -19.87
C GLY A 38 -1.16 -2.79 -18.62
N ARG A 39 -0.32 -2.05 -17.89
CA ARG A 39 0.06 -2.38 -16.51
C ARG A 39 -0.74 -1.48 -15.56
N ALA A 40 -1.19 -2.01 -14.44
CA ALA A 40 -1.91 -1.28 -13.40
C ALA A 40 -1.34 -1.60 -12.02
N ASN A 41 -1.44 -0.65 -11.09
CA ASN A 41 -1.10 -0.80 -9.68
C ASN A 41 -2.34 -0.88 -8.78
N SER A 42 -3.50 -1.25 -9.34
CA SER A 42 -4.77 -1.26 -8.64
C SER A 42 -4.72 -2.21 -7.43
N VAL A 43 -5.38 -1.81 -6.34
CA VAL A 43 -5.45 -2.58 -5.10
C VAL A 43 -6.90 -2.69 -4.66
N PHE A 44 -7.31 -3.89 -4.26
CA PHE A 44 -8.67 -4.16 -3.81
C PHE A 44 -8.97 -3.53 -2.44
N ARG A 45 -8.02 -3.67 -1.49
CA ARG A 45 -8.17 -3.19 -0.11
C ARG A 45 -6.81 -2.99 0.56
N ALA A 46 -6.76 -2.04 1.50
CA ALA A 46 -5.70 -1.93 2.50
C ALA A 46 -6.30 -1.98 3.90
N HIS A 47 -5.51 -2.46 4.86
CA HIS A 47 -5.87 -2.53 6.27
C HIS A 47 -4.85 -1.72 7.09
N ARG A 48 -5.35 -0.97 8.08
CA ARG A 48 -4.52 -0.29 9.07
C ARG A 48 -4.54 -1.10 10.35
N PHE A 49 -3.37 -1.49 10.84
CA PHE A 49 -3.19 -2.14 12.13
C PHE A 49 -2.73 -1.09 13.15
N ALA A 50 -3.25 -1.16 14.38
CA ALA A 50 -2.72 -0.37 15.48
C ALA A 50 -1.34 -0.92 15.91
N PRO A 51 -0.47 -0.12 16.53
CA PRO A 51 0.83 -0.61 17.00
C PRO A 51 0.74 -1.79 17.98
N ASP A 52 -0.38 -1.92 18.70
CA ASP A 52 -0.71 -2.95 19.68
C ASP A 52 -1.69 -4.01 19.15
N ASP A 53 -1.95 -4.05 17.83
CA ASP A 53 -2.87 -5.01 17.24
C ASP A 53 -2.39 -6.46 17.48
N PRO A 54 -3.25 -7.38 17.97
CA PRO A 54 -2.88 -8.77 18.21
C PRO A 54 -2.31 -9.50 16.98
N ALA A 55 -2.64 -9.05 15.76
CA ALA A 55 -2.06 -9.60 14.53
C ALA A 55 -0.53 -9.37 14.42
N LEU A 56 0.01 -8.41 15.18
CA LEU A 56 1.43 -8.06 15.22
C LEU A 56 2.17 -8.72 16.39
N GLU A 57 1.49 -9.41 17.31
CA GLU A 57 2.12 -10.00 18.49
C GLU A 57 3.19 -11.03 18.11
N GLY A 58 4.37 -10.92 18.72
CA GLY A 58 5.51 -11.79 18.46
C GLY A 58 6.16 -11.63 17.07
N ARG A 59 5.76 -10.63 16.27
CA ARG A 59 6.41 -10.29 15.00
C ARG A 59 7.58 -9.35 15.25
N ASP A 60 8.73 -9.67 14.65
CA ASP A 60 9.85 -8.73 14.59
C ASP A 60 9.57 -7.69 13.49
N LEU A 61 9.39 -6.45 13.91
CA LEU A 61 9.08 -5.31 13.04
C LEU A 61 10.27 -4.36 12.87
N ASP A 62 11.51 -4.82 13.16
CA ASP A 62 12.71 -4.01 12.95
C ASP A 62 12.81 -3.60 11.46
N PRO A 63 12.68 -2.29 11.15
CA PRO A 63 12.74 -1.82 9.77
C PRO A 63 14.10 -2.05 9.11
N ALA A 64 15.17 -2.25 9.89
CA ALA A 64 16.50 -2.55 9.36
C ALA A 64 16.55 -3.94 8.70
N LEU A 65 15.82 -4.92 9.24
CA LEU A 65 15.70 -6.25 8.63
C LEU A 65 15.04 -6.20 7.24
N TYR A 66 14.22 -5.17 7.00
CA TYR A 66 13.49 -4.97 5.77
C TYR A 66 14.01 -3.79 4.94
N ALA A 67 15.22 -3.27 5.22
CA ALA A 67 15.74 -2.04 4.63
C ALA A 67 15.72 -2.05 3.08
N ASN A 68 16.00 -3.18 2.45
CA ASN A 68 15.94 -3.31 0.99
C ASN A 68 14.52 -3.20 0.44
N LEU A 69 13.54 -3.81 1.11
CA LEU A 69 12.13 -3.72 0.71
C LEU A 69 11.60 -2.32 1.00
N ASN A 70 11.91 -1.74 2.16
CA ASN A 70 11.50 -0.39 2.54
C ASN A 70 12.09 0.67 1.59
N ARG A 71 13.30 0.45 1.05
CA ARG A 71 13.87 1.32 0.02
C ARG A 71 13.12 1.28 -1.31
N ILE A 72 12.57 0.12 -1.69
CA ILE A 72 11.92 -0.09 -2.99
C ILE A 72 10.41 0.19 -2.92
N LEU A 73 9.79 -0.14 -1.80
CA LEU A 73 8.34 -0.16 -1.58
C LEU A 73 7.87 0.85 -0.53
N GLY A 74 8.77 1.41 0.27
CA GLY A 74 8.43 2.36 1.32
C GLY A 74 8.23 3.78 0.79
N VAL A 75 7.61 4.60 1.62
CA VAL A 75 7.49 6.04 1.39
C VAL A 75 8.82 6.68 1.78
N SER A 76 9.39 7.51 0.90
CA SER A 76 10.56 8.36 1.20
C SER A 76 10.18 9.52 2.11
#